data_AF-A0A1Q7K9L5-F1
#
_entry.id   AF-A0A1Q7K9L5-F1
#
_cell.length_a   1.000
_cell.length_b   1.000
_cell.length_c   1.000
_cell.angle_alpha   90.00
_cell.angle_beta   90.00
_cell.angle_gamma   90.00
#
_symmetry.space_group_name_H-M   'P 1'
#
loop_
_entity.id
_entity.type
_entity.pdbx_description
1 polymer ?
#
loop_
_entity_poly.entity_id
_entity_poly.type
_entity_poly.pdbx_seq_one_letter_code
_entity_poly.pdbx_strand_id
1 'polypeptide(L)'
;MIFHWKYVYFGLPALFLSFALFLGGAAHAQEAAVAPPPTDSKAATDADFIAAADEVLGQMSQITGLKLITPLKKSLRSREEIRAYVIKQMNEEKNAAERYADQRSAEAFGLLPKGFDLDAFMVNVLTEQVEGLYDPKAREFYIADWSPLADQRMVMAHELTHALEDQHFQIEAWVKAARPNEDAELARDAVLEGSAMAAMVDYLMLSTGRSLKDLPDFDPGMLIGDLGSTPTLQKAPPFLKDTLIFPYIGGLSFSAAILKNKGWAALPGVFEKPPVSTQQILHPALYRSGKIPTTVALPRLEKLLGSNWSKLDENIMGEYGWKEVLKQFLGDDRAKMLVAAWDGDRYAVFEEKQTKKLVLVTRLHLDSEEHAVRFFGQYSEALEKKYAERSNLLRRPNFFSFDTPDGGVFLDCLGTECVTMEGATRKIFDAFTKELDWPLAPQPPEKPGSVPAKTAMIPASGENIVAARGPGLSPQLPAEPRCSYSAR
;
A
#
# COMPACT_ATOMS: atom_id res chain seq x y z
N MET A 1 -1.55 38.22 8.30
CA MET A 1 -2.69 37.35 8.73
C MET A 1 -3.46 37.04 7.46
N ILE A 2 -3.51 35.85 6.89
CA ILE A 2 -3.39 34.47 7.38
C ILE A 2 -2.70 33.64 6.27
N PHE A 3 -1.78 32.77 6.70
CA PHE A 3 -0.96 31.91 5.85
C PHE A 3 -1.82 30.89 5.10
N HIS A 4 -1.59 30.73 3.79
CA HIS A 4 -2.08 29.59 3.01
C HIS A 4 -1.12 28.41 3.23
N TRP A 5 -1.61 27.30 3.77
CA TRP A 5 -0.88 26.02 3.82
C TRP A 5 -1.30 25.18 2.61
N LYS A 6 -0.31 24.80 1.79
CA LYS A 6 -0.43 23.79 0.74
C LYS A 6 0.08 22.46 1.31
N TYR A 7 -0.67 21.39 1.11
CA TYR A 7 -0.38 20.05 1.62
C TYR A 7 0.13 19.16 0.49
N VAL A 8 1.14 18.35 0.81
CA VAL A 8 1.91 17.51 -0.11
C VAL A 8 1.71 16.05 0.30
N TYR A 9 1.74 15.17 -0.70
CA TYR A 9 1.28 13.79 -0.61
C TYR A 9 2.44 12.85 -0.94
N PHE A 10 2.75 11.75 -0.27
CA PHE A 10 3.65 10.68 -0.72
C PHE A 10 3.21 9.99 -2.04
N GLY A 11 3.48 10.63 -3.18
CA GLY A 11 3.21 10.22 -4.57
C GLY A 11 2.54 8.89 -4.78
N LEU A 12 1.24 8.91 -5.15
CA LEU A 12 0.62 8.03 -6.15
C LEU A 12 -0.91 8.14 -6.34
N PRO A 13 -1.79 8.50 -5.37
CA PRO A 13 -3.18 8.06 -5.52
C PRO A 13 -4.01 8.83 -6.52
N ALA A 14 -3.78 10.13 -6.64
CA ALA A 14 -4.59 10.94 -7.52
C ALA A 14 -4.28 10.74 -9.03
N LEU A 15 -3.37 9.82 -9.38
CA LEU A 15 -3.24 9.30 -10.75
C LEU A 15 -4.16 8.10 -11.03
N PHE A 16 -4.80 7.50 -10.02
CA PHE A 16 -5.68 6.33 -10.16
C PHE A 16 -7.14 6.66 -10.47
N LEU A 17 -7.46 7.89 -10.91
CA LEU A 17 -8.85 8.21 -11.23
C LEU A 17 -9.38 7.45 -12.48
N SER A 18 -8.56 6.66 -13.19
CA SER A 18 -8.93 6.24 -14.55
C SER A 18 -8.06 5.17 -15.23
N PHE A 19 -7.12 4.46 -14.63
CA PHE A 19 -6.21 3.62 -15.45
C PHE A 19 -6.48 2.14 -15.33
N ALA A 20 -7.35 1.58 -16.17
CA ALA A 20 -7.46 0.14 -16.35
C ALA A 20 -6.11 -0.45 -16.78
N LEU A 21 -5.47 -1.13 -15.82
CA LEU A 21 -4.27 -1.92 -16.04
C LEU A 21 -4.62 -3.18 -16.85
N PHE A 22 -3.73 -3.56 -17.76
CA PHE A 22 -3.90 -4.77 -18.59
C PHE A 22 -4.10 -6.04 -17.74
N LEU A 23 -5.24 -6.70 -17.97
CA LEU A 23 -5.64 -7.99 -17.41
C LEU A 23 -5.65 -9.04 -18.54
N GLY A 24 -4.50 -9.30 -19.16
CA GLY A 24 -4.37 -10.34 -20.19
C GLY A 24 -3.55 -11.54 -19.73
N GLY A 25 -4.13 -12.73 -19.91
CA GLY A 25 -3.59 -14.01 -19.48
C GLY A 25 -2.16 -14.28 -19.95
N ALA A 26 -1.33 -14.78 -19.04
CA ALA A 26 -0.02 -15.35 -19.35
C ALA A 26 -0.11 -16.52 -20.34
N ALA A 27 -0.09 -16.22 -21.64
CA ALA A 27 0.34 -17.19 -22.62
C ALA A 27 1.83 -17.46 -22.34
N HIS A 28 2.13 -18.69 -21.89
CA HIS A 28 3.49 -19.16 -21.69
C HIS A 28 4.33 -18.81 -22.93
N ALA A 29 5.40 -18.05 -22.74
CA ALA A 29 6.44 -17.86 -23.74
C ALA A 29 7.17 -19.20 -23.91
N GLN A 30 6.54 -20.12 -24.64
CA GLN A 30 7.24 -21.23 -25.27
C GLN A 30 7.82 -20.68 -26.55
N GLU A 31 9.14 -20.75 -26.68
CA GLU A 31 9.91 -20.41 -27.87
C GLU A 31 9.49 -21.33 -29.02
N ALA A 32 8.34 -21.03 -29.61
CA ALA A 32 7.82 -21.65 -30.81
C ALA A 32 8.21 -20.74 -31.98
N ALA A 33 8.92 -21.33 -32.94
CA ALA A 33 9.27 -20.69 -34.19
C ALA A 33 8.07 -19.90 -34.76
N VAL A 34 8.32 -18.64 -35.11
CA VAL A 34 7.35 -17.69 -35.66
C VAL A 34 6.63 -18.33 -36.86
N ALA A 35 5.42 -18.84 -36.63
CA ALA A 35 4.46 -19.05 -37.70
C ALA A 35 3.91 -17.68 -38.09
N PRO A 36 3.74 -17.38 -39.39
CA PRO A 36 3.17 -16.11 -39.82
C PRO A 36 1.76 -15.96 -39.21
N PRO A 37 1.38 -14.73 -38.81
CA PRO A 37 0.06 -14.49 -38.23
C PRO A 37 -1.02 -14.92 -39.24
N PRO A 38 -2.14 -15.49 -38.78
CA PRO A 38 -3.28 -15.70 -39.65
C PRO A 38 -3.72 -14.35 -40.21
N THR A 39 -3.57 -14.20 -41.52
CA THR A 39 -4.16 -13.12 -42.29
C THR A 39 -5.68 -13.22 -42.17
N ASP A 40 -6.33 -12.10 -41.82
CA ASP A 40 -7.78 -11.85 -41.78
C ASP A 40 -8.44 -11.71 -40.39
N SER A 41 -7.83 -10.96 -39.47
CA SER A 41 -8.62 -10.17 -38.50
C SER A 41 -8.60 -8.71 -38.95
N LYS A 42 -9.71 -8.24 -39.52
CA LYS A 42 -9.88 -6.83 -39.89
C LYS A 42 -9.78 -5.98 -38.62
N ALA A 43 -8.89 -4.98 -38.59
CA ALA A 43 -8.82 -4.03 -37.49
C ALA A 43 -10.21 -3.41 -37.27
N ALA A 44 -10.67 -3.37 -36.02
CA ALA A 44 -11.97 -2.79 -35.68
C ALA A 44 -12.00 -1.32 -36.13
N THR A 45 -13.13 -0.88 -36.69
CA THR A 45 -13.31 0.53 -37.06
C THR A 45 -13.73 1.36 -35.83
N ASP A 46 -13.53 2.68 -35.87
CA ASP A 46 -14.05 3.60 -34.84
C ASP A 46 -15.55 3.36 -34.57
N ALA A 47 -16.33 3.07 -35.61
CA ALA A 47 -17.76 2.79 -35.46
C ALA A 47 -18.03 1.49 -34.68
N ASP A 48 -17.24 0.43 -34.93
CA ASP A 48 -17.35 -0.84 -34.21
C ASP A 48 -16.98 -0.66 -32.73
N PHE A 49 -15.93 0.13 -32.45
CA PHE A 49 -15.55 0.50 -31.09
C PHE A 49 -16.67 1.27 -30.37
N ILE A 50 -17.20 2.32 -30.99
CA ILE A 50 -18.24 3.15 -30.37
C ILE A 50 -19.49 2.33 -30.06
N ALA A 51 -19.88 1.44 -30.97
CA ALA A 51 -21.01 0.53 -30.78
C ALA A 51 -20.75 -0.46 -29.63
N ALA A 52 -19.56 -1.05 -29.56
CA ALA A 52 -19.19 -1.94 -28.45
C ALA A 52 -19.20 -1.19 -27.10
N ALA A 53 -18.68 0.03 -27.05
CA ALA A 53 -18.70 0.86 -25.86
C ALA A 53 -20.13 1.25 -25.44
N ASP A 54 -21.05 1.51 -26.38
CA ASP A 54 -22.46 1.74 -26.06
C ASP A 54 -23.15 0.49 -25.49
N GLU A 55 -22.86 -0.67 -26.06
CA GLU A 55 -23.37 -1.95 -25.58
C GLU A 55 -22.90 -2.22 -24.13
N VAL A 56 -21.58 -2.12 -23.90
CA VAL A 56 -20.98 -2.32 -22.57
C VAL A 56 -21.49 -1.29 -21.58
N LEU A 57 -21.61 -0.02 -21.96
CA LEU A 57 -22.17 1.03 -21.08
C LEU A 57 -23.62 0.71 -20.67
N GLY A 58 -24.42 0.20 -21.60
CA GLY A 58 -25.78 -0.28 -21.32
C GLY A 58 -25.79 -1.45 -20.33
N GLN A 59 -24.86 -2.40 -20.47
CA GLN A 59 -24.69 -3.52 -19.56
C GLN A 59 -24.20 -3.06 -18.17
N MET A 60 -23.27 -2.10 -18.10
CA MET A 60 -22.76 -1.55 -16.83
C MET A 60 -23.84 -0.79 -16.07
N SER A 61 -24.67 -0.04 -16.79
CA SER A 61 -25.85 0.62 -16.21
C SER A 61 -26.84 -0.40 -15.63
N GLN A 62 -27.02 -1.56 -16.26
CA GLN A 62 -27.86 -2.64 -15.73
C GLN A 62 -27.25 -3.35 -14.53
N ILE A 63 -25.95 -3.64 -14.57
CA ILE A 63 -25.22 -4.33 -13.49
C ILE A 63 -25.19 -3.46 -12.23
N THR A 64 -24.72 -2.21 -12.37
CA THR A 64 -24.53 -1.30 -11.24
C THR A 64 -25.84 -0.64 -10.77
N GLY A 65 -26.86 -0.59 -11.65
CA GLY A 65 -28.08 0.19 -11.43
C GLY A 65 -27.90 1.70 -11.61
N LEU A 66 -26.69 2.17 -11.93
CA LEU A 66 -26.39 3.58 -12.19
C LEU A 66 -26.78 3.92 -13.63
N LYS A 67 -27.79 4.78 -13.79
CA LYS A 67 -28.24 5.20 -15.12
C LYS A 67 -27.27 6.20 -15.73
N LEU A 68 -27.06 6.11 -17.04
CA LEU A 68 -26.46 7.19 -17.80
C LEU A 68 -27.36 8.44 -17.75
N ILE A 69 -26.87 9.53 -17.18
CA ILE A 69 -27.58 10.81 -17.01
C ILE A 69 -27.30 11.71 -18.22
N THR A 70 -26.04 11.81 -18.62
CA THR A 70 -25.60 12.60 -19.78
C THR A 70 -24.85 11.74 -20.78
N PRO A 71 -24.97 12.01 -22.10
CA PRO A 71 -24.20 11.30 -23.12
C PRO A 71 -22.70 11.31 -22.80
N LEU A 72 -22.07 10.15 -22.93
CA LEU A 72 -20.64 9.97 -22.72
C LEU A 72 -19.88 10.17 -24.03
N LYS A 73 -18.86 11.01 -24.00
CA LYS A 73 -17.95 11.18 -25.13
C LYS A 73 -16.96 10.01 -25.15
N LYS A 74 -16.63 9.48 -26.32
CA LYS A 74 -15.83 8.26 -26.48
C LYS A 74 -14.86 8.45 -27.64
N SER A 75 -13.59 8.11 -27.47
CA SER A 75 -12.61 8.18 -28.56
C SER A 75 -11.52 7.12 -28.44
N LEU A 76 -10.97 6.72 -29.58
CA LEU A 76 -9.69 6.00 -29.65
C LEU A 76 -8.55 6.99 -29.45
N ARG A 77 -7.46 6.55 -28.82
CA ARG A 77 -6.26 7.35 -28.58
C ARG A 77 -5.00 6.58 -28.93
N SER A 78 -4.06 7.27 -29.56
CA SER A 78 -2.73 6.73 -29.80
C SER A 78 -1.91 6.70 -28.50
N ARG A 79 -0.83 5.93 -28.50
CA ARG A 79 0.08 5.83 -27.36
C ARG A 79 0.71 7.18 -27.00
N GLU A 80 1.02 8.01 -27.99
CA GLU A 80 1.56 9.35 -27.81
C GLU A 80 0.54 10.28 -27.14
N GLU A 81 -0.73 10.18 -27.52
CA GLU A 81 -1.81 10.94 -26.89
C GLU A 81 -2.02 10.51 -25.44
N ILE A 82 -2.00 9.21 -25.15
CA ILE A 82 -2.08 8.67 -23.78
C ILE A 82 -0.87 9.13 -22.95
N ARG A 83 0.35 9.08 -23.50
CA ARG A 83 1.54 9.60 -22.82
C ARG A 83 1.41 11.09 -22.49
N ALA A 84 0.95 11.90 -23.45
CA ALA A 84 0.74 13.33 -23.24
C ALA A 84 -0.32 13.60 -22.17
N TYR A 85 -1.39 12.78 -22.15
CA TYR A 85 -2.42 12.83 -21.12
C TYR A 85 -1.85 12.50 -19.74
N VAL A 86 -1.10 11.40 -19.59
CA VAL A 86 -0.45 11.02 -18.33
C VAL A 86 0.41 12.16 -17.79
N ILE A 87 1.28 12.74 -18.63
CA ILE A 87 2.16 13.86 -18.25
C ILE A 87 1.33 15.08 -17.81
N LYS A 88 0.24 15.38 -18.52
CA LYS A 88 -0.66 16.48 -18.16
C LYS A 88 -1.29 16.24 -16.79
N GLN A 89 -1.86 15.06 -16.54
CA GLN A 89 -2.51 14.74 -15.26
C GLN A 89 -1.51 14.78 -14.09
N MET A 90 -0.31 14.22 -14.25
CA MET A 90 0.75 14.30 -13.24
C MET A 90 1.10 15.75 -12.84
N ASN A 91 1.07 16.68 -13.80
CA ASN A 91 1.36 18.09 -13.57
C ASN A 91 0.17 18.89 -13.01
N GLU A 92 -1.06 18.51 -13.34
CA GLU A 92 -2.26 19.11 -12.77
C GLU A 92 -2.50 18.67 -11.33
N GLU A 93 -2.09 17.45 -11.01
CA GLU A 93 -2.30 16.85 -9.70
C GLU A 93 -1.30 17.35 -8.66
N LYS A 94 -0.01 17.40 -9.02
CA LYS A 94 1.06 17.88 -8.15
C LYS A 94 2.03 18.77 -8.89
N ASN A 95 2.46 19.83 -8.22
CA ASN A 95 3.56 20.65 -8.69
C ASN A 95 4.93 19.97 -8.43
N ALA A 96 6.01 20.53 -8.99
CA ALA A 96 7.34 19.94 -8.89
C ALA A 96 7.88 19.85 -7.46
N ALA A 97 7.54 20.79 -6.58
CA ALA A 97 7.98 20.75 -5.18
C ALA A 97 7.21 19.68 -4.38
N GLU A 98 5.95 19.46 -4.74
CA GLU A 98 5.17 18.34 -4.21
C GLU A 98 5.84 17.02 -4.60
N ARG A 99 5.95 16.71 -5.91
CA ARG A 99 6.56 15.45 -6.39
C ARG A 99 7.98 15.21 -5.87
N TYR A 100 8.75 16.29 -5.68
CA TYR A 100 10.05 16.20 -5.02
C TYR A 100 9.93 15.69 -3.58
N ALA A 101 9.05 16.28 -2.76
CA ALA A 101 8.84 15.83 -1.39
C ALA A 101 8.40 14.37 -1.35
N ASP A 102 7.48 13.94 -2.23
CA ASP A 102 7.02 12.55 -2.36
C ASP A 102 8.21 11.58 -2.48
N GLN A 103 9.09 11.86 -3.43
CA GLN A 103 10.27 11.04 -3.69
C GLN A 103 11.20 11.05 -2.48
N ARG A 104 11.47 12.23 -1.90
CA ARG A 104 12.36 12.35 -0.73
C ARG A 104 11.78 11.63 0.48
N SER A 105 10.46 11.66 0.69
CA SER A 105 9.79 10.95 1.75
C SER A 105 9.89 9.42 1.52
N ALA A 106 9.69 8.93 0.30
CA ALA A 106 9.87 7.52 -0.06
C ALA A 106 11.30 7.02 0.16
N GLU A 107 12.29 7.85 -0.18
CA GLU A 107 13.70 7.60 0.14
C GLU A 107 13.94 7.61 1.65
N ALA A 108 13.31 8.53 2.40
CA ALA A 108 13.46 8.63 3.85
C ALA A 108 12.97 7.37 4.56
N PHE A 109 11.87 6.76 4.11
CA PHE A 109 11.37 5.48 4.63
C PHE A 109 12.18 4.27 4.13
N GLY A 110 13.02 4.44 3.10
CA GLY A 110 13.77 3.36 2.45
C GLY A 110 12.93 2.52 1.49
N LEU A 111 11.80 3.05 1.01
CA LEU A 111 10.92 2.44 0.03
C LEU A 111 11.43 2.64 -1.41
N LEU A 112 12.15 3.74 -1.65
CA LEU A 112 12.84 4.01 -2.90
C LEU A 112 14.36 4.09 -2.70
N PRO A 113 15.16 3.61 -3.67
CA PRO A 113 16.59 3.88 -3.71
C PRO A 113 16.87 5.39 -3.78
N LYS A 114 17.96 5.83 -3.14
CA LYS A 114 18.42 7.23 -3.24
C LYS A 114 18.62 7.64 -4.70
N GLY A 115 17.98 8.72 -5.14
CA GLY A 115 18.13 9.26 -6.50
C GLY A 115 17.35 8.50 -7.58
N PHE A 116 16.40 7.64 -7.21
CA PHE A 116 15.49 7.01 -8.16
C PHE A 116 14.67 8.07 -8.92
N ASP A 117 14.62 8.00 -10.25
CA ASP A 117 13.84 8.94 -11.07
C ASP A 117 12.36 8.52 -11.08
N LEU A 118 11.64 8.93 -10.04
CA LEU A 118 10.24 8.55 -9.83
C LEU A 118 9.33 9.09 -10.94
N ASP A 119 9.48 10.35 -11.32
CA ASP A 119 8.64 11.00 -12.34
C ASP A 119 8.76 10.28 -13.69
N ALA A 120 9.99 10.05 -14.18
CA ALA A 120 10.17 9.37 -15.46
C ALA A 120 9.70 7.91 -15.41
N PHE A 121 9.92 7.23 -14.29
CA PHE A 121 9.44 5.87 -14.07
C PHE A 121 7.91 5.81 -14.16
N MET A 122 7.22 6.70 -13.43
CA MET A 122 5.75 6.75 -13.40
C MET A 122 5.15 7.06 -14.77
N VAL A 123 5.71 8.03 -15.51
CA VAL A 123 5.26 8.31 -16.88
C VAL A 123 5.36 7.06 -17.76
N ASN A 124 6.48 6.32 -17.66
CA ASN A 124 6.69 5.13 -18.49
C ASN A 124 5.77 3.97 -18.11
N VAL A 125 5.64 3.67 -16.81
CA VAL A 125 4.75 2.61 -16.32
C VAL A 125 3.31 2.90 -16.71
N LEU A 126 2.80 4.09 -16.42
CA LEU A 126 1.42 4.43 -16.73
C LEU A 126 1.19 4.47 -18.24
N THR A 127 2.12 5.01 -19.05
CA THR A 127 1.98 4.97 -20.52
C THR A 127 1.95 3.53 -21.07
N GLU A 128 2.66 2.59 -20.43
CA GLU A 128 2.71 1.19 -20.87
C GLU A 128 1.47 0.38 -20.46
N GLN A 129 0.89 0.69 -19.30
CA GLN A 129 -0.19 -0.12 -18.74
C GLN A 129 -1.59 0.29 -19.17
N VAL A 130 -1.73 1.47 -19.75
CA VAL A 130 -3.03 2.08 -20.03
C VAL A 130 -3.60 1.58 -21.33
N GLU A 131 -4.62 0.74 -21.20
CA GLU A 131 -5.39 0.19 -22.32
C GLU A 131 -6.72 0.93 -22.50
N GLY A 132 -7.20 1.60 -21.46
CA GLY A 132 -8.34 2.51 -21.49
C GLY A 132 -8.34 3.41 -20.26
N LEU A 133 -9.04 4.54 -20.36
CA LEU A 133 -9.24 5.46 -19.24
C LEU A 133 -10.51 6.29 -19.38
N TYR A 134 -11.19 6.59 -18.28
CA TYR A 134 -12.24 7.61 -18.20
C TYR A 134 -11.72 8.91 -17.58
N ASP A 135 -11.68 10.00 -18.34
CA ASP A 135 -11.32 11.33 -17.81
C ASP A 135 -12.57 12.03 -17.22
N PRO A 136 -12.67 12.21 -15.88
CA PRO A 136 -13.82 12.89 -15.24
C PRO A 136 -13.91 14.38 -15.57
N LYS A 137 -12.80 15.06 -15.90
CA LYS A 137 -12.80 16.49 -16.26
C LYS A 137 -13.34 16.69 -17.67
N ALA A 138 -12.88 15.86 -18.62
CA ALA A 138 -13.36 15.88 -20.00
C ALA A 138 -14.70 15.17 -20.16
N ARG A 139 -15.10 14.34 -19.19
CA ARG A 139 -16.23 13.41 -19.25
C ARG A 139 -16.18 12.56 -20.50
N GLU A 140 -15.00 11.98 -20.72
CA GLU A 140 -14.67 11.29 -21.95
C GLU A 140 -13.96 9.96 -21.65
N PHE A 141 -14.45 8.90 -22.26
CA PHE A 141 -13.83 7.59 -22.24
C PHE A 141 -12.85 7.46 -23.42
N TYR A 142 -11.61 7.12 -23.12
CA TYR A 142 -10.56 6.82 -24.08
C TYR A 142 -10.23 5.33 -24.05
N ILE A 143 -9.93 4.78 -25.22
CA ILE A 143 -9.30 3.47 -25.32
C ILE A 143 -8.06 3.53 -26.22
N ALA A 144 -7.09 2.70 -25.90
CA ALA A 144 -5.90 2.49 -26.71
C ALA A 144 -6.26 1.92 -28.09
N ASP A 145 -5.72 2.52 -29.16
CA ASP A 145 -5.98 2.08 -30.55
C ASP A 145 -5.15 0.85 -30.99
N TRP A 146 -4.29 0.31 -30.12
CA TRP A 146 -3.36 -0.76 -30.44
C TRP A 146 -3.76 -2.16 -29.93
N SER A 147 -4.90 -2.29 -29.26
CA SER A 147 -5.35 -3.57 -28.67
C SER A 147 -6.57 -4.15 -29.38
N PRO A 148 -6.70 -5.49 -29.50
CA PRO A 148 -7.86 -6.12 -30.11
C PRO A 148 -9.17 -5.80 -29.38
N LEU A 149 -10.26 -5.56 -30.13
CA LEU A 149 -11.57 -5.20 -29.57
C LEU A 149 -12.12 -6.24 -28.57
N ALA A 150 -11.78 -7.51 -28.73
CA ALA A 150 -12.20 -8.57 -27.80
C ALA A 150 -11.60 -8.36 -26.40
N ASP A 151 -10.34 -7.96 -26.32
CA ASP A 151 -9.61 -7.72 -25.08
C ASP A 151 -10.05 -6.40 -24.43
N GLN A 152 -10.53 -5.47 -25.26
CA GLN A 152 -11.01 -4.15 -24.83
C GLN A 152 -12.35 -4.18 -24.10
N ARG A 153 -13.21 -5.18 -24.28
CA ARG A 153 -14.54 -5.20 -23.63
C ARG A 153 -14.46 -5.27 -22.10
N MET A 154 -13.44 -5.94 -21.56
CA MET A 154 -13.17 -5.96 -20.13
C MET A 154 -12.74 -4.59 -19.61
N VAL A 155 -11.81 -3.95 -20.33
CA VAL A 155 -11.35 -2.59 -20.05
C VAL A 155 -12.50 -1.59 -20.12
N MET A 156 -13.37 -1.70 -21.13
CA MET A 156 -14.59 -0.90 -21.24
C MET A 156 -15.49 -1.09 -20.02
N ALA A 157 -15.69 -2.32 -19.53
CA ALA A 157 -16.56 -2.57 -18.38
C ALA A 157 -16.03 -1.86 -17.11
N HIS A 158 -14.71 -1.88 -16.91
CA HIS A 158 -14.04 -1.15 -15.83
C HIS A 158 -14.23 0.37 -15.98
N GLU A 159 -13.79 0.94 -17.09
CA GLU A 159 -13.78 2.40 -17.29
C GLU A 159 -15.18 3.02 -17.41
N LEU A 160 -16.11 2.32 -18.05
CA LEU A 160 -17.49 2.79 -18.17
C LEU A 160 -18.23 2.71 -16.82
N THR A 161 -17.76 1.89 -15.87
CA THR A 161 -18.23 1.96 -14.49
C THR A 161 -17.83 3.27 -13.84
N HIS A 162 -16.58 3.71 -13.98
CA HIS A 162 -16.17 5.04 -13.50
C HIS A 162 -16.95 6.17 -14.16
N ALA A 163 -17.24 6.08 -15.46
CA ALA A 163 -18.06 7.06 -16.15
C ALA A 163 -19.48 7.17 -15.56
N LEU A 164 -20.07 6.05 -15.17
CA LEU A 164 -21.37 6.02 -14.49
C LEU A 164 -21.25 6.57 -13.06
N GLU A 165 -20.24 6.15 -12.31
CA GLU A 165 -20.01 6.64 -10.94
C GLU A 165 -19.81 8.15 -10.90
N ASP A 166 -19.04 8.72 -11.83
CA ASP A 166 -18.80 10.17 -11.89
C ASP A 166 -20.09 10.97 -12.08
N GLN A 167 -21.01 10.49 -12.93
CA GLN A 167 -22.29 11.16 -13.15
C GLN A 167 -23.19 11.18 -11.91
N HIS A 168 -23.02 10.24 -10.98
CA HIS A 168 -23.83 10.15 -9.76
C HIS A 168 -23.13 10.73 -8.53
N PHE A 169 -21.81 10.61 -8.45
CA PHE A 169 -21.05 10.86 -7.22
C PHE A 169 -19.96 11.93 -7.34
N GLN A 170 -19.69 12.45 -8.55
CA GLN A 170 -18.63 13.44 -8.80
C GLN A 170 -17.28 12.95 -8.25
N ILE A 171 -16.81 11.81 -8.77
CA ILE A 171 -15.75 11.00 -8.15
C ILE A 171 -14.45 11.77 -7.91
N GLU A 172 -14.08 12.70 -8.79
CA GLU A 172 -12.88 13.54 -8.59
C GLU A 172 -13.00 14.42 -7.34
N ALA A 173 -14.15 15.09 -7.17
CA ALA A 173 -14.40 15.92 -5.99
C ALA A 173 -14.53 15.06 -4.72
N TRP A 174 -15.12 13.87 -4.87
CA TRP A 174 -15.30 12.92 -3.77
C TRP A 174 -13.97 12.38 -3.25
N VAL A 175 -13.02 11.99 -4.11
CA VAL A 175 -11.66 11.59 -3.69
C VAL A 175 -10.94 12.76 -3.03
N LYS A 176 -10.92 13.93 -3.69
CA LYS A 176 -10.21 15.13 -3.20
C LYS A 176 -10.71 15.65 -1.86
N ALA A 177 -11.95 15.35 -1.49
CA ALA A 177 -12.50 15.69 -0.18
C ALA A 177 -11.84 14.94 1.00
N ALA A 178 -11.00 13.93 0.75
CA ALA A 178 -10.15 13.32 1.79
C ALA A 178 -8.91 14.16 2.12
N ARG A 179 -8.50 15.09 1.25
CA ARG A 179 -7.29 15.89 1.45
C ARG A 179 -7.40 16.76 2.71
N PRO A 180 -6.30 16.91 3.47
CA PRO A 180 -4.93 16.50 3.13
C PRO A 180 -4.52 15.11 3.65
N ASN A 181 -5.46 14.23 4.01
CA ASN A 181 -5.14 12.90 4.55
C ASN A 181 -4.93 11.89 3.42
N GLU A 182 -3.67 11.48 3.25
CA GLU A 182 -3.25 10.57 2.19
C GLU A 182 -3.82 9.16 2.32
N ASP A 183 -3.77 8.60 3.52
CA ASP A 183 -4.34 7.28 3.81
C ASP A 183 -5.84 7.23 3.51
N ALA A 184 -6.56 8.32 3.80
CA ALA A 184 -7.98 8.44 3.46
C ALA A 184 -8.23 8.63 1.96
N GLU A 185 -7.36 9.34 1.26
CA GLU A 185 -7.44 9.51 -0.20
C GLU A 185 -7.20 8.16 -0.91
N LEU A 186 -6.14 7.43 -0.54
CA LEU A 186 -5.88 6.07 -1.04
C LEU A 186 -7.02 5.10 -0.71
N ALA A 187 -7.66 5.24 0.45
CA ALA A 187 -8.84 4.45 0.79
C ALA A 187 -10.03 4.74 -0.15
N ARG A 188 -10.21 6.00 -0.56
CA ARG A 188 -11.26 6.39 -1.52
C ARG A 188 -10.94 5.91 -2.93
N ASP A 189 -9.69 5.99 -3.37
CA ASP A 189 -9.28 5.41 -4.66
C ASP A 189 -9.51 3.90 -4.69
N ALA A 190 -9.22 3.20 -3.60
CA ALA A 190 -9.55 1.78 -3.48
C ALA A 190 -11.07 1.49 -3.54
N VAL A 191 -11.93 2.41 -3.11
CA VAL A 191 -13.39 2.24 -3.33
C VAL A 191 -13.72 2.31 -4.82
N LEU A 192 -13.23 3.34 -5.52
CA LEU A 192 -13.51 3.52 -6.95
C LEU A 192 -12.99 2.35 -7.79
N GLU A 193 -11.71 2.03 -7.62
CA GLU A 193 -11.09 0.93 -8.38
C GLU A 193 -11.69 -0.41 -7.98
N GLY A 194 -12.04 -0.57 -6.71
CA GLY A 194 -12.71 -1.75 -6.21
C GLY A 194 -14.11 -1.98 -6.78
N SER A 195 -14.92 -0.92 -6.90
CA SER A 195 -16.25 -1.02 -7.47
C SER A 195 -16.18 -1.25 -8.99
N ALA A 196 -15.28 -0.58 -9.72
CA ALA A 196 -15.07 -0.87 -11.13
C ALA A 196 -14.62 -2.32 -11.38
N MET A 197 -13.70 -2.85 -10.55
CA MET A 197 -13.31 -4.26 -10.60
C MET A 197 -14.47 -5.21 -10.28
N ALA A 198 -15.32 -4.86 -9.31
CA ALA A 198 -16.50 -5.67 -8.99
C ALA A 198 -17.51 -5.69 -10.14
N ALA A 199 -17.73 -4.56 -10.81
CA ALA A 199 -18.59 -4.46 -11.99
C ALA A 199 -18.02 -5.26 -13.17
N MET A 200 -16.70 -5.22 -13.36
CA MET A 200 -16.00 -6.03 -14.35
C MET A 200 -16.16 -7.53 -14.08
N VAL A 201 -16.07 -7.98 -12.82
CA VAL A 201 -16.32 -9.39 -12.48
C VAL A 201 -17.78 -9.78 -12.78
N ASP A 202 -18.75 -8.95 -12.40
CA ASP A 202 -20.17 -9.17 -12.73
C ASP A 202 -20.41 -9.20 -14.24
N TYR A 203 -19.74 -8.34 -15.00
CA TYR A 203 -19.76 -8.31 -16.46
C TYR A 203 -19.30 -9.64 -17.06
N LEU A 204 -18.15 -10.15 -16.61
CA LEU A 204 -17.60 -11.41 -17.07
C LEU A 204 -18.50 -12.61 -16.76
N MET A 205 -19.29 -12.51 -15.69
CA MET A 205 -20.22 -13.55 -15.26
C MET A 205 -21.62 -13.41 -15.87
N LEU A 206 -21.91 -12.35 -16.63
CA LEU A 206 -23.25 -12.02 -17.12
C LEU A 206 -23.92 -13.19 -17.85
N SER A 207 -23.19 -13.90 -18.71
CA SER A 207 -23.69 -15.05 -19.49
C SER A 207 -24.04 -16.28 -18.63
N THR A 208 -23.50 -16.35 -17.41
CA THR A 208 -23.75 -17.44 -16.47
C THR A 208 -24.98 -17.20 -15.58
N GLY A 209 -25.53 -15.98 -15.59
CA GLY A 209 -26.60 -15.56 -14.69
C GLY A 209 -26.19 -15.45 -13.22
N ARG A 210 -24.88 -15.46 -12.94
CA ARG A 210 -24.29 -15.28 -11.61
C ARG A 210 -23.55 -13.95 -11.51
N SER A 211 -23.22 -13.56 -10.30
CA SER A 211 -22.47 -12.34 -9.96
C SER A 211 -21.47 -12.59 -8.83
N LEU A 212 -20.63 -11.61 -8.53
CA LEU A 212 -19.65 -11.62 -7.45
C LEU A 212 -20.28 -11.96 -6.09
N LYS A 213 -21.51 -11.50 -5.83
CA LYS A 213 -22.23 -11.81 -4.57
C LYS A 213 -22.52 -13.31 -4.41
N ASP A 214 -22.53 -14.07 -5.51
CA ASP A 214 -22.79 -15.50 -5.55
C ASP A 214 -21.50 -16.34 -5.42
N LEU A 215 -20.36 -15.70 -5.13
CA LEU A 215 -19.05 -16.31 -4.92
C LEU A 215 -18.62 -16.19 -3.45
N PRO A 216 -18.91 -17.19 -2.59
CA PRO A 216 -18.65 -17.10 -1.15
C PRO A 216 -17.15 -17.06 -0.77
N ASP A 217 -16.28 -17.58 -1.64
CA ASP A 217 -14.83 -17.71 -1.43
C ASP A 217 -14.04 -17.06 -2.59
N PHE A 218 -14.53 -15.93 -3.12
CA PHE A 218 -13.80 -15.20 -4.15
C PHE A 218 -12.46 -14.70 -3.61
N ASP A 219 -11.37 -15.17 -4.22
CA ASP A 219 -10.02 -14.65 -3.99
C ASP A 219 -9.65 -13.66 -5.11
N PRO A 220 -9.61 -12.35 -4.83
CA PRO A 220 -9.14 -11.33 -5.77
C PRO A 220 -7.73 -11.59 -6.31
N GLY A 221 -6.93 -12.38 -5.58
CA GLY A 221 -5.60 -12.82 -5.99
C GLY A 221 -5.57 -13.54 -7.32
N MET A 222 -6.68 -14.17 -7.73
CA MET A 222 -6.79 -14.82 -9.04
C MET A 222 -6.72 -13.83 -10.22
N LEU A 223 -6.99 -12.53 -9.99
CA LEU A 223 -6.89 -11.48 -11.00
C LEU A 223 -5.50 -10.80 -11.01
N ILE A 224 -4.64 -11.06 -10.01
CA ILE A 224 -3.30 -10.44 -9.89
C ILE A 224 -2.34 -10.91 -10.99
N GLY A 225 -2.52 -12.14 -11.47
CA GLY A 225 -1.61 -12.77 -12.44
C GLY A 225 -1.36 -11.91 -13.69
N ASP A 226 -2.34 -11.14 -14.11
CA ASP A 226 -2.22 -10.32 -15.32
C ASP A 226 -1.81 -8.86 -15.01
N LEU A 227 -2.27 -8.28 -13.89
CA LEU A 227 -1.93 -6.91 -13.45
C LEU A 227 -0.43 -6.69 -13.20
N GLY A 228 0.27 -7.73 -12.75
CA GLY A 228 1.66 -7.66 -12.32
C GLY A 228 2.71 -7.92 -13.40
N SER A 229 2.29 -8.09 -14.66
CA SER A 229 3.07 -8.83 -15.67
C SER A 229 3.76 -7.98 -16.74
N THR A 230 3.63 -6.64 -16.69
CA THR A 230 4.28 -5.78 -17.69
C THR A 230 5.80 -5.63 -17.45
N PRO A 231 6.64 -5.60 -18.51
CA PRO A 231 8.10 -5.49 -18.36
C PRO A 231 8.58 -4.29 -17.53
N THR A 232 7.92 -3.14 -17.61
CA THR A 232 8.33 -1.97 -16.82
C THR A 232 7.89 -2.10 -15.36
N LEU A 233 6.70 -2.62 -15.08
CA LEU A 233 6.25 -2.86 -13.70
C LEU A 233 7.10 -3.93 -12.99
N GLN A 234 7.57 -4.95 -13.71
CA GLN A 234 8.48 -5.95 -13.16
C GLN A 234 9.83 -5.38 -12.69
N LYS A 235 10.24 -4.22 -13.21
CA LYS A 235 11.45 -3.50 -12.80
C LYS A 235 11.20 -2.48 -11.69
N ALA A 236 9.94 -2.29 -11.29
CA ALA A 236 9.59 -1.36 -10.22
C ALA A 236 10.21 -1.80 -8.89
N PRO A 237 10.68 -0.85 -8.06
CA PRO A 237 10.81 -1.08 -6.63
C PRO A 237 9.52 -1.73 -6.08
N PRO A 238 9.61 -2.74 -5.18
CA PRO A 238 8.45 -3.49 -4.70
C PRO A 238 7.30 -2.60 -4.22
N PHE A 239 7.61 -1.56 -3.45
CA PHE A 239 6.65 -0.58 -2.97
C PHE A 239 5.81 0.08 -4.08
N LEU A 240 6.44 0.47 -5.21
CA LEU A 240 5.70 1.08 -6.32
C LEU A 240 4.76 0.07 -6.97
N LYS A 241 5.21 -1.18 -7.13
CA LYS A 241 4.37 -2.25 -7.66
C LYS A 241 3.15 -2.50 -6.77
N ASP A 242 3.35 -2.65 -5.47
CA ASP A 242 2.27 -2.93 -4.53
C ASP A 242 1.28 -1.75 -4.48
N THR A 243 1.78 -0.51 -4.40
CA THR A 243 0.95 0.70 -4.36
C THR A 243 0.11 0.90 -5.61
N LEU A 244 0.63 0.55 -6.79
CA LEU A 244 -0.13 0.56 -8.05
C LEU A 244 -1.26 -0.48 -8.08
N ILE A 245 -1.10 -1.61 -7.37
CA ILE A 245 -2.05 -2.74 -7.41
C ILE A 245 -3.09 -2.66 -6.28
N PHE A 246 -2.74 -2.05 -5.15
CA PHE A 246 -3.58 -2.04 -3.96
C PHE A 246 -5.02 -1.53 -4.19
N PRO A 247 -5.25 -0.39 -4.87
CA PRO A 247 -6.62 0.10 -5.11
C PRO A 247 -7.52 -0.94 -5.77
N TYR A 248 -7.01 -1.71 -6.74
CA TYR A 248 -7.77 -2.75 -7.43
C TYR A 248 -8.08 -3.95 -6.52
N ILE A 249 -7.06 -4.52 -5.88
CA ILE A 249 -7.20 -5.80 -5.16
C ILE A 249 -7.81 -5.60 -3.76
N GLY A 250 -7.29 -4.61 -3.02
CA GLY A 250 -7.85 -4.22 -1.73
C GLY A 250 -9.26 -3.67 -1.91
N GLY A 251 -9.48 -2.84 -2.93
CA GLY A 251 -10.78 -2.32 -3.30
C GLY A 251 -11.80 -3.39 -3.68
N LEU A 252 -11.41 -4.37 -4.49
CA LEU A 252 -12.31 -5.45 -4.90
C LEU A 252 -12.71 -6.31 -3.69
N SER A 253 -11.76 -6.59 -2.79
CA SER A 253 -12.03 -7.27 -1.51
C SER A 253 -13.07 -6.50 -0.68
N PHE A 254 -12.89 -5.19 -0.56
CA PHE A 254 -13.81 -4.30 0.14
C PHE A 254 -15.18 -4.28 -0.53
N SER A 255 -15.24 -4.09 -1.85
CA SER A 255 -16.48 -4.03 -2.63
C SER A 255 -17.25 -5.35 -2.55
N ALA A 256 -16.59 -6.50 -2.68
CA ALA A 256 -17.20 -7.81 -2.48
C ALA A 256 -17.86 -7.92 -1.09
N ALA A 257 -17.18 -7.44 -0.04
CA ALA A 257 -17.72 -7.45 1.32
C ALA A 257 -18.93 -6.52 1.51
N ILE A 258 -18.95 -5.35 0.86
CA ILE A 258 -20.07 -4.40 0.90
C ILE A 258 -21.28 -4.93 0.11
N LEU A 259 -21.05 -5.47 -1.09
CA LEU A 259 -22.08 -5.90 -2.01
C LEU A 259 -22.73 -7.25 -1.60
N LYS A 260 -22.06 -8.06 -0.77
CA LYS A 260 -22.47 -9.43 -0.41
C LYS A 260 -23.96 -9.63 -0.11
N ASN A 261 -24.59 -8.71 0.63
CA ASN A 261 -25.98 -8.90 1.10
C ASN A 261 -27.02 -8.12 0.29
N LYS A 262 -26.67 -6.95 -0.24
CA LYS A 262 -27.62 -6.03 -0.90
C LYS A 262 -27.32 -5.82 -2.38
N GLY A 263 -26.27 -6.44 -2.91
CA GLY A 263 -25.73 -6.14 -4.24
C GLY A 263 -25.40 -4.66 -4.40
N TRP A 264 -25.47 -4.18 -5.63
CA TRP A 264 -25.15 -2.82 -6.03
C TRP A 264 -25.95 -1.71 -5.34
N ALA A 265 -27.12 -2.03 -4.78
CA ALA A 265 -27.89 -1.08 -3.99
C ALA A 265 -27.18 -0.63 -2.69
N ALA A 266 -26.11 -1.32 -2.26
CA ALA A 266 -25.27 -0.89 -1.15
C ALA A 266 -24.27 0.22 -1.52
N LEU A 267 -23.86 0.31 -2.79
CA LEU A 267 -22.75 1.17 -3.22
C LEU A 267 -22.97 2.66 -2.91
N PRO A 268 -24.16 3.27 -3.15
CA PRO A 268 -24.37 4.69 -2.84
C PRO A 268 -24.08 5.05 -1.38
N GLY A 269 -24.33 4.13 -0.44
CA GLY A 269 -24.04 4.35 0.98
C GLY A 269 -22.55 4.50 1.29
N VAL A 270 -21.67 3.93 0.46
CA VAL A 270 -20.21 4.12 0.58
C VAL A 270 -19.81 5.52 0.13
N PHE A 271 -20.43 6.05 -0.92
CA PHE A 271 -20.19 7.42 -1.36
C PHE A 271 -20.72 8.46 -0.36
N GLU A 272 -21.86 8.19 0.29
CA GLU A 272 -22.40 9.02 1.37
C GLU A 272 -21.54 8.99 2.65
N LYS A 273 -20.97 7.82 2.97
CA LYS A 273 -20.11 7.61 4.13
C LYS A 273 -18.79 6.95 3.69
N PRO A 274 -17.82 7.72 3.17
CA PRO A 274 -16.56 7.17 2.66
C PRO A 274 -15.74 6.51 3.76
N PRO A 275 -14.93 5.49 3.43
CA PRO A 275 -13.91 5.01 4.35
C PRO A 275 -12.91 6.13 4.66
N VAL A 276 -12.39 6.14 5.89
CA VAL A 276 -11.49 7.19 6.40
C VAL A 276 -10.02 6.74 6.49
N SER A 277 -9.73 5.48 6.15
CA SER A 277 -8.37 4.91 6.19
C SER A 277 -8.26 3.64 5.37
N THR A 278 -7.05 3.29 4.93
CA THR A 278 -6.79 2.00 4.26
C THR A 278 -7.07 0.81 5.18
N GLN A 279 -7.01 0.99 6.51
CA GLN A 279 -7.47 -0.02 7.47
C GLN A 279 -8.93 -0.42 7.25
N GLN A 280 -9.81 0.52 6.90
CA GLN A 280 -11.22 0.19 6.63
C GLN A 280 -11.41 -0.55 5.31
N ILE A 281 -10.51 -0.36 4.35
CA ILE A 281 -10.46 -1.15 3.10
C ILE A 281 -9.98 -2.57 3.39
N LEU A 282 -8.87 -2.70 4.13
CA LEU A 282 -8.29 -3.98 4.52
C LEU A 282 -9.20 -4.79 5.45
N HIS A 283 -9.99 -4.10 6.29
CA HIS A 283 -10.89 -4.70 7.26
C HIS A 283 -12.31 -4.13 7.14
N PRO A 284 -13.14 -4.59 6.18
CA PRO A 284 -14.49 -4.06 5.94
C PRO A 284 -15.44 -4.16 7.16
N ALA A 285 -15.11 -4.99 8.16
CA ALA A 285 -15.83 -5.04 9.43
C ALA A 285 -15.66 -3.74 10.25
N LEU A 286 -14.48 -3.10 10.21
CA LEU A 286 -14.21 -1.83 10.89
C LEU A 286 -14.97 -0.67 10.23
N TYR A 287 -15.05 -0.67 8.90
CA TYR A 287 -15.92 0.25 8.16
C TYR A 287 -17.38 0.12 8.61
N ARG A 288 -17.90 -1.11 8.65
CA ARG A 288 -19.29 -1.40 9.05
C ARG A 288 -19.60 -1.03 10.50
N SER A 289 -18.66 -1.21 11.42
CA SER A 289 -18.82 -0.80 12.82
C SER A 289 -18.64 0.71 13.01
N GLY A 290 -18.08 1.41 12.03
CA GLY A 290 -17.73 2.83 12.13
C GLY A 290 -16.51 3.09 13.01
N LYS A 291 -15.67 2.07 13.28
CA LYS A 291 -14.39 2.28 13.97
C LYS A 291 -13.49 3.15 13.08
N ILE A 292 -13.00 4.25 13.63
CA ILE A 292 -12.03 5.14 12.98
C ILE A 292 -10.71 5.12 13.74
N PRO A 293 -9.57 5.39 13.07
CA PRO A 293 -8.27 5.47 13.74
C PRO A 293 -8.19 6.64 14.72
N THR A 294 -7.35 6.49 15.75
CA THR A 294 -6.95 7.54 16.67
C THR A 294 -6.22 8.66 15.92
N THR A 295 -6.55 9.91 16.23
CA THR A 295 -5.85 11.07 15.67
C THR A 295 -4.49 11.25 16.34
N VAL A 296 -3.42 11.23 15.56
CA VAL A 296 -2.04 11.40 16.04
C VAL A 296 -1.49 12.76 15.59
N ALA A 297 -0.83 13.47 16.51
CA ALA A 297 -0.19 14.77 16.25
C ALA A 297 1.32 14.72 16.55
N LEU A 298 2.08 15.53 15.81
CA LEU A 298 3.52 15.73 16.04
C LEU A 298 3.78 17.11 16.68
N PRO A 299 4.70 17.19 17.66
CA PRO A 299 5.32 18.44 18.08
C PRO A 299 5.90 19.24 16.90
N ARG A 300 6.04 20.56 17.06
CA ARG A 300 6.59 21.43 16.01
C ARG A 300 8.12 21.32 15.94
N LEU A 301 8.64 20.46 15.07
CA LEU A 301 10.09 20.26 14.89
C LEU A 301 10.82 21.45 14.27
N GLU A 302 10.15 22.33 13.52
CA GLU A 302 10.81 23.42 12.77
C GLU A 302 11.66 24.32 13.69
N LYS A 303 11.17 24.56 14.92
CA LYS A 303 11.89 25.36 15.93
C LYS A 303 13.10 24.62 16.51
N LEU A 304 13.03 23.30 16.61
CA LEU A 304 14.08 22.45 17.17
C LEU A 304 15.23 22.23 16.17
N LEU A 305 14.87 22.05 14.89
CA LEU A 305 15.82 21.86 13.79
C LEU A 305 16.52 23.16 13.36
N GLY A 306 15.81 24.29 13.47
CA GLY A 306 16.33 25.61 13.12
C GLY A 306 16.14 25.98 11.65
N SER A 307 16.54 27.20 11.27
CA SER A 307 16.21 27.82 9.98
C SER A 307 16.85 27.17 8.75
N ASN A 308 17.82 26.27 8.94
CA ASN A 308 18.50 25.56 7.85
C ASN A 308 17.72 24.35 7.34
N TRP A 309 16.63 23.98 8.02
CA TRP A 309 15.76 22.88 7.63
C TRP A 309 14.46 23.41 7.02
N SER A 310 13.95 22.67 6.05
CA SER A 310 12.63 22.88 5.46
C SER A 310 11.80 21.62 5.69
N LYS A 311 10.55 21.78 6.13
CA LYS A 311 9.60 20.67 6.12
C LYS A 311 9.24 20.37 4.66
N LEU A 312 9.53 19.15 4.22
CA LEU A 312 9.11 18.66 2.91
C LEU A 312 7.68 18.15 2.97
N ASP A 313 7.37 17.38 4.02
CA ASP A 313 6.15 16.60 4.08
C ASP A 313 5.70 16.35 5.53
N GLU A 314 4.39 16.14 5.72
CA GLU A 314 3.80 15.71 6.99
C GLU A 314 2.42 15.09 6.74
N ASN A 315 2.30 13.77 6.91
CA ASN A 315 1.06 13.07 6.63
C ASN A 315 0.85 11.77 7.44
N ILE A 316 -0.06 10.91 6.98
CA ILE A 316 -0.44 9.64 7.57
C ILE A 316 -0.09 8.53 6.58
N MET A 317 0.68 7.52 7.01
CA MET A 317 0.99 6.34 6.20
C MET A 317 -0.18 5.36 6.13
N GLY A 318 -0.96 5.25 7.20
CA GLY A 318 -2.04 4.27 7.29
C GLY A 318 -1.54 2.86 7.55
N GLU A 319 -2.47 1.93 7.76
CA GLU A 319 -2.14 0.51 7.91
C GLU A 319 -1.42 -0.03 6.67
N TYR A 320 -1.88 0.35 5.48
CA TYR A 320 -1.26 -0.08 4.22
C TYR A 320 0.16 0.49 4.05
N GLY A 321 0.38 1.79 4.28
CA GLY A 321 1.71 2.38 4.14
C GLY A 321 2.72 1.78 5.12
N TRP A 322 2.33 1.55 6.38
CA TRP A 322 3.17 0.86 7.35
C TRP A 322 3.44 -0.60 6.97
N LYS A 323 2.50 -1.27 6.30
CA LYS A 323 2.69 -2.64 5.81
C LYS A 323 3.84 -2.65 4.81
N GLU A 324 3.87 -1.71 3.88
CA GLU A 324 4.91 -1.67 2.85
C GLU A 324 6.28 -1.31 3.44
N VAL A 325 6.34 -0.40 4.42
CA VAL A 325 7.57 -0.11 5.16
C VAL A 325 8.11 -1.36 5.87
N LEU A 326 7.24 -2.09 6.58
CA LEU A 326 7.67 -3.30 7.29
C LEU A 326 8.01 -4.44 6.32
N LYS A 327 7.25 -4.60 5.23
CA LYS A 327 7.47 -5.63 4.21
C LYS A 327 8.85 -5.49 3.57
N GLN A 328 9.27 -4.26 3.27
CA GLN A 328 10.56 -3.94 2.68
C GLN A 328 11.74 -4.54 3.46
N PHE A 329 11.66 -4.60 4.80
CA PHE A 329 12.76 -5.06 5.66
C PHE A 329 12.52 -6.41 6.34
N LEU A 330 11.25 -6.75 6.58
CA LEU A 330 10.87 -7.92 7.38
C LEU A 330 10.21 -9.03 6.56
N GLY A 331 9.72 -8.74 5.36
CA GLY A 331 8.91 -9.64 4.55
C GLY A 331 7.40 -9.51 4.83
N ASP A 332 6.59 -9.95 3.87
CA ASP A 332 5.14 -9.69 3.82
C ASP A 332 4.35 -10.30 4.99
N ASP A 333 4.63 -11.56 5.36
CA ASP A 333 3.90 -12.24 6.44
C ASP A 333 4.07 -11.53 7.79
N ARG A 334 5.30 -11.12 8.11
CA ARG A 334 5.58 -10.38 9.34
C ARG A 334 4.97 -8.99 9.32
N ALA A 335 5.03 -8.32 8.17
CA ALA A 335 4.43 -7.01 8.00
C ALA A 335 2.92 -7.05 8.26
N LYS A 336 2.19 -7.96 7.61
CA LYS A 336 0.74 -8.16 7.78
C LYS A 336 0.33 -8.39 9.23
N MET A 337 1.06 -9.24 9.95
CA MET A 337 0.77 -9.52 11.37
C MET A 337 0.98 -8.29 12.27
N LEU A 338 2.00 -7.47 12.00
CA LEU A 338 2.32 -6.30 12.81
C LEU A 338 1.35 -5.14 12.56
N VAL A 339 1.01 -4.88 11.29
CA VAL A 339 0.19 -3.71 10.95
C VAL A 339 -1.28 -3.87 11.25
N ALA A 340 -1.78 -5.10 11.44
CA ALA A 340 -3.15 -5.34 11.86
C ALA A 340 -3.49 -4.67 13.21
N ALA A 341 -2.47 -4.33 14.02
CA ALA A 341 -2.61 -3.60 15.28
C ALA A 341 -2.54 -2.06 15.12
N TRP A 342 -2.32 -1.55 13.91
CA TRP A 342 -2.30 -0.12 13.63
C TRP A 342 -3.61 0.54 14.06
N ASP A 343 -3.52 1.66 14.77
CA ASP A 343 -4.69 2.42 15.21
C ASP A 343 -4.53 3.93 14.96
N GLY A 344 -3.50 4.35 14.22
CA GLY A 344 -3.27 5.74 13.83
C GLY A 344 -1.79 6.06 13.73
N ASP A 345 -1.41 7.00 12.85
CA ASP A 345 -0.03 7.47 12.78
C ASP A 345 0.07 8.90 12.28
N ARG A 346 1.27 9.47 12.44
CA ARG A 346 1.69 10.69 11.77
C ARG A 346 3.18 10.62 11.49
N TYR A 347 3.60 11.06 10.32
CA TYR A 347 5.00 11.26 10.00
C TYR A 347 5.27 12.70 9.56
N ALA A 348 6.54 13.12 9.61
CA ALA A 348 7.03 14.32 8.94
C ALA A 348 8.45 14.11 8.42
N VAL A 349 8.74 14.72 7.28
CA VAL A 349 10.06 14.68 6.64
C VAL A 349 10.59 16.11 6.51
N PHE A 350 11.82 16.30 6.95
CA PHE A 350 12.54 17.56 6.84
C PHE A 350 13.81 17.37 6.02
N GLU A 351 14.19 18.39 5.28
CA GLU A 351 15.43 18.42 4.51
C GLU A 351 16.30 19.62 4.89
N GLU A 352 17.59 19.35 5.09
CA GLU A 352 18.61 20.37 5.27
C GLU A 352 18.93 21.04 3.93
N LYS A 353 18.89 22.38 3.89
CA LYS A 353 18.91 23.17 2.64
C LYS A 353 20.17 23.00 1.79
N GLN A 354 21.33 22.74 2.39
CA GLN A 354 22.63 22.68 1.72
C GLN A 354 23.07 21.24 1.44
N THR A 355 23.05 20.39 2.45
CA THR A 355 23.54 19.01 2.39
C THR A 355 22.50 18.03 1.90
N LYS A 356 21.23 18.45 1.80
CA LYS A 356 20.10 17.59 1.39
C LYS A 356 19.90 16.36 2.29
N LYS A 357 20.39 16.43 3.53
CA LYS A 357 20.18 15.39 4.54
C LYS A 357 18.72 15.42 4.99
N LEU A 358 18.17 14.24 5.26
CA LEU A 358 16.79 14.09 5.68
C LEU A 358 16.69 13.81 7.17
N VAL A 359 15.65 14.34 7.80
CA VAL A 359 15.14 13.89 9.09
C VAL A 359 13.75 13.32 8.86
N LEU A 360 13.54 12.07 9.24
CA LEU A 360 12.23 11.43 9.27
C LEU A 360 11.82 11.29 10.74
N VAL A 361 10.63 11.77 11.08
CA VAL A 361 9.99 11.51 12.36
C VAL A 361 8.68 10.79 12.13
N THR A 362 8.41 9.75 12.91
CA THR A 362 7.14 9.04 12.92
C THR A 362 6.62 8.92 14.34
N ARG A 363 5.30 8.99 14.50
CA ARG A 363 4.58 8.63 15.71
C ARG A 363 3.48 7.66 15.32
N LEU A 364 3.52 6.46 15.88
CA LEU A 364 2.59 5.38 15.63
C LEU A 364 1.79 5.10 16.89
N HIS A 365 0.47 4.98 16.75
CA HIS A 365 -0.45 4.51 17.78
C HIS A 365 -0.92 3.09 17.42
N LEU A 366 -0.89 2.21 18.40
CA LEU A 366 -1.30 0.80 18.29
C LEU A 366 -2.48 0.52 19.21
N ASP A 367 -3.24 -0.52 18.91
CA ASP A 367 -4.45 -0.86 19.66
C ASP A 367 -4.20 -1.33 21.11
N SER A 368 -2.95 -1.68 21.47
CA SER A 368 -2.58 -2.25 22.76
C SER A 368 -1.08 -2.13 23.06
N GLU A 369 -0.72 -2.12 24.35
CA GLU A 369 0.68 -2.10 24.80
C GLU A 369 1.44 -3.36 24.37
N GLU A 370 0.77 -4.51 24.33
CA GLU A 370 1.38 -5.77 23.86
C GLU A 370 1.82 -5.65 22.40
N HIS A 371 0.95 -5.08 21.55
CA HIS A 371 1.30 -4.83 20.16
C HIS A 371 2.39 -3.77 20.01
N ALA A 372 2.44 -2.75 20.87
CA ALA A 372 3.56 -1.80 20.90
C ALA A 372 4.90 -2.46 21.24
N VAL A 373 4.93 -3.39 22.19
CA VAL A 373 6.15 -4.17 22.50
C VAL A 373 6.57 -5.05 21.32
N ARG A 374 5.61 -5.72 20.65
CA ARG A 374 5.89 -6.53 19.46
C ARG A 374 6.41 -5.68 18.30
N PHE A 375 5.78 -4.55 18.05
CA PHE A 375 6.21 -3.57 17.05
C PHE A 375 7.62 -3.07 17.35
N PHE A 376 7.91 -2.65 18.59
CA PHE A 376 9.24 -2.20 18.99
C PHE A 376 10.32 -3.23 18.66
N GLY A 377 10.10 -4.50 19.02
CA GLY A 377 11.04 -5.58 18.74
C GLY A 377 11.31 -5.74 17.24
N GLN A 378 10.27 -5.86 16.43
CA GLN A 378 10.39 -6.10 14.99
C GLN A 378 10.84 -4.87 14.21
N TYR A 379 10.39 -3.67 14.59
CA TYR A 379 10.78 -2.43 13.93
C TYR A 379 12.23 -2.05 14.25
N SER A 380 12.75 -2.41 15.44
CA SER A 380 14.19 -2.30 15.70
C SER A 380 15.02 -3.16 14.74
N GLU A 381 14.58 -4.38 14.40
CA GLU A 381 15.21 -5.22 13.37
C GLU A 381 15.10 -4.58 11.97
N ALA A 382 13.95 -3.98 11.65
CA ALA A 382 13.75 -3.29 10.37
C ALA A 382 14.72 -2.11 10.21
N LEU A 383 14.88 -1.28 11.25
CA LEU A 383 15.85 -0.17 11.27
C LEU A 383 17.28 -0.66 11.13
N GLU A 384 17.64 -1.77 11.77
CA GLU A 384 18.95 -2.41 11.61
C GLU A 384 19.23 -2.88 10.19
N LYS A 385 18.21 -3.36 9.46
CA LYS A 385 18.33 -3.77 8.06
C LYS A 385 18.36 -2.59 7.09
N LYS A 386 17.63 -1.53 7.41
CA LYS A 386 17.61 -0.29 6.62
C LYS A 386 18.98 0.38 6.56
N TYR A 387 19.74 0.35 7.65
CA TYR A 387 21.06 0.99 7.73
C TYR A 387 22.21 -0.03 7.75
N ALA A 388 22.97 -0.12 6.66
CA ALA A 388 24.14 -0.99 6.60
C ALA A 388 25.27 -0.51 7.55
N GLU A 389 25.54 0.79 7.58
CA GLU A 389 26.57 1.42 8.41
C GLU A 389 25.99 1.94 9.72
N ARG A 390 26.42 1.34 10.83
CA ARG A 390 25.89 1.61 12.18
C ARG A 390 26.99 1.60 13.22
N SER A 391 26.88 2.45 14.23
CA SER A 391 27.77 2.49 15.39
C SER A 391 27.00 2.85 16.66
N ASN A 392 27.61 2.72 17.84
CA ASN A 392 27.03 3.12 19.13
C ASN A 392 25.63 2.54 19.41
N LEU A 393 25.39 1.28 19.01
CA LEU A 393 24.11 0.62 19.21
C LEU A 393 23.77 0.51 20.70
N LEU A 394 22.60 1.03 21.07
CA LEU A 394 22.05 1.01 22.42
C LEU A 394 20.68 0.35 22.38
N ARG A 395 20.52 -0.74 23.14
CA ARG A 395 19.26 -1.45 23.31
C ARG A 395 18.89 -1.47 24.80
N ARG A 396 17.70 -1.00 25.11
CA ARG A 396 17.08 -0.97 26.45
C ARG A 396 15.61 -1.38 26.31
N PRO A 397 14.91 -1.73 27.41
CA PRO A 397 13.47 -1.89 27.36
C PRO A 397 12.83 -0.65 26.74
N ASN A 398 12.04 -0.85 25.69
CA ASN A 398 11.31 0.16 24.93
C ASN A 398 12.13 1.28 24.27
N PHE A 399 13.46 1.28 24.37
CA PHE A 399 14.32 2.25 23.71
C PHE A 399 15.43 1.58 22.90
N PHE A 400 15.59 2.01 21.66
CA PHE A 400 16.58 1.51 20.73
C PHE A 400 17.20 2.66 19.94
N SER A 401 18.52 2.69 19.82
CA SER A 401 19.20 3.69 19.03
C SER A 401 20.54 3.22 18.47
N PHE A 402 21.00 3.87 17.41
CA PHE A 402 22.36 3.77 16.87
C PHE A 402 22.69 5.02 16.04
N ASP A 403 23.97 5.21 15.76
CA ASP A 403 24.46 6.31 14.91
C ASP A 403 24.74 5.83 13.48
N THR A 404 24.46 6.68 12.51
CA THR A 404 24.74 6.52 11.08
C THR A 404 25.56 7.71 10.56
N PRO A 405 26.15 7.65 9.35
CA PRO A 405 26.82 8.81 8.74
C PRO A 405 25.91 10.03 8.55
N ASP A 406 24.60 9.81 8.45
CA ASP A 406 23.61 10.86 8.20
C ASP A 406 22.99 11.43 9.51
N GLY A 407 23.19 10.77 10.65
CA GLY A 407 22.67 11.17 11.96
C GLY A 407 22.28 9.97 12.83
N GLY A 408 21.73 10.24 14.00
CA GLY A 408 21.22 9.22 14.90
C GLY A 408 19.88 8.66 14.43
N VAL A 409 19.63 7.39 14.77
CA VAL A 409 18.34 6.71 14.66
C VAL A 409 17.87 6.37 16.07
N PHE A 410 16.65 6.77 16.40
CA PHE A 410 16.04 6.59 17.71
C PHE A 410 14.66 5.98 17.54
N LEU A 411 14.34 4.97 18.34
CA LEU A 411 13.04 4.35 18.49
C LEU A 411 12.72 4.26 19.98
N ASP A 412 11.61 4.86 20.40
CA ASP A 412 11.14 4.85 21.79
C ASP A 412 9.65 4.53 21.82
N CYS A 413 9.22 3.65 22.71
CA CYS A 413 7.81 3.28 22.85
C CYS A 413 7.33 3.46 24.29
N LEU A 414 6.15 4.05 24.45
CA LEU A 414 5.52 4.30 25.74
C LEU A 414 4.02 4.00 25.66
N GLY A 415 3.55 3.05 26.47
CA GLY A 415 2.17 2.59 26.41
C GLY A 415 1.84 2.00 25.04
N THR A 416 0.85 2.57 24.36
CA THR A 416 0.38 2.17 23.02
C THR A 416 1.09 2.91 21.88
N GLU A 417 2.05 3.77 22.19
CA GLU A 417 2.67 4.65 21.20
C GLU A 417 4.15 4.31 20.97
N CYS A 418 4.60 4.49 19.74
CA CYS A 418 6.01 4.41 19.36
C CYS A 418 6.41 5.63 18.54
N VAL A 419 7.52 6.26 18.90
CA VAL A 419 8.15 7.36 18.18
C VAL A 419 9.44 6.87 17.55
N THR A 420 9.62 7.16 16.26
CA THR A 420 10.91 6.99 15.58
C THR A 420 11.42 8.33 15.07
N MET A 421 12.72 8.57 15.21
CA MET A 421 13.39 9.71 14.60
C MET A 421 14.71 9.27 13.97
N GLU A 422 14.87 9.55 12.69
CA GLU A 422 16.01 9.14 11.88
C GLU A 422 16.71 10.37 11.30
N GLY A 423 18.05 10.36 11.25
CA GLY A 423 18.85 11.46 10.69
C GLY A 423 18.98 12.69 11.61
N ALA A 424 18.56 12.59 12.87
CA ALA A 424 18.60 13.69 13.83
C ALA A 424 19.70 13.50 14.89
N THR A 425 19.96 14.52 15.69
CA THR A 425 20.84 14.39 16.86
C THR A 425 20.04 13.94 18.09
N ARG A 426 20.70 13.29 19.05
CA ARG A 426 20.09 12.92 20.34
C ARG A 426 19.44 14.12 21.04
N LYS A 427 20.06 15.30 20.98
CA LYS A 427 19.52 16.54 21.55
C LYS A 427 18.16 16.92 20.95
N ILE A 428 18.00 16.75 19.64
CA ILE A 428 16.74 17.03 18.94
C ILE A 428 15.68 15.99 19.34
N PHE A 429 16.07 14.72 19.39
CA PHE A 429 15.19 13.64 19.84
C PHE A 429 14.68 13.85 21.28
N ASP A 430 15.58 14.11 22.24
CA ASP A 430 15.20 14.35 23.64
C ASP A 430 14.31 15.61 23.79
N ALA A 431 14.54 16.64 22.98
CA ALA A 431 13.68 17.83 22.97
C ALA A 431 12.29 17.52 22.39
N PHE A 432 12.22 16.67 21.36
CA PHE A 432 10.95 16.24 20.77
C PHE A 432 10.12 15.40 21.73
N THR A 433 10.71 14.39 22.37
CA THR A 433 9.99 13.53 23.34
C THR A 433 9.60 14.30 24.60
N LYS A 434 10.38 15.31 25.01
CA LYS A 434 9.97 16.23 26.08
C LYS A 434 8.70 17.01 25.75
N GLU A 435 8.51 17.46 24.51
CA GLU A 435 7.27 18.13 24.08
C GLU A 435 6.06 17.19 24.02
N LEU A 436 6.29 15.87 24.08
CA LEU A 436 5.24 14.84 24.23
C LEU A 436 4.97 14.48 25.70
N ASP A 437 5.64 15.13 26.66
CA ASP A 437 5.64 14.77 28.08
C ASP A 437 6.15 13.35 28.37
N TRP A 438 7.04 12.83 27.51
CA TRP A 438 7.65 11.51 27.70
C TRP A 438 8.90 11.60 28.60
N PRO A 439 9.22 10.52 29.35
CA PRO A 439 10.48 10.42 30.08
C PRO A 439 11.69 10.60 29.17
N LEU A 440 12.80 11.10 29.72
CA LEU A 440 14.05 11.14 28.98
C LEU A 440 14.49 9.72 28.61
N ALA A 441 14.86 9.54 27.34
CA ALA A 441 15.36 8.27 26.87
C ALA A 441 16.62 7.83 27.64
N PRO A 442 16.84 6.51 27.81
CA PRO A 442 18.04 5.98 28.44
C PRO A 442 19.34 6.54 27.85
N GLN A 443 20.29 6.89 28.73
CA GLN A 443 21.60 7.38 28.30
C GLN A 443 22.58 6.22 28.05
N PRO A 444 23.52 6.36 27.11
CA PRO A 444 24.64 5.45 26.97
C PRO A 444 25.44 5.40 28.29
N PRO A 445 26.00 4.24 28.67
CA PRO A 445 26.84 4.17 29.87
C PRO A 445 28.08 5.06 29.73
N GLU A 446 28.38 5.88 30.74
CA GLU A 446 29.50 6.83 30.75
C GLU A 446 30.90 6.17 30.62
N LYS A 447 30.98 4.85 30.78
CA LYS A 447 32.18 4.03 30.56
C LYS A 447 31.78 2.72 29.88
N PRO A 448 32.46 2.29 28.81
CA PRO A 448 32.34 0.91 28.35
C PRO A 448 32.91 0.01 29.46
N GLY A 449 32.04 -0.53 30.31
CA GLY A 449 32.44 -1.51 31.30
C GLY A 449 33.13 -2.67 30.60
N SER A 450 34.28 -3.09 31.12
CA SER A 450 34.95 -4.32 30.69
C SER A 450 33.92 -5.43 30.58
N VAL A 451 33.78 -6.00 29.37
CA VAL A 451 32.94 -7.18 29.12
C VAL A 451 33.30 -8.22 30.19
N PRO A 452 32.37 -8.66 31.06
CA PRO A 452 32.64 -9.80 31.90
C PRO A 452 32.91 -10.97 30.95
N ALA A 453 34.11 -11.53 31.01
CA ALA A 453 34.45 -12.73 30.26
C ALA A 453 33.35 -13.76 30.52
N LYS A 454 32.66 -14.20 29.46
CA LYS A 454 31.65 -15.26 29.53
C LYS A 454 32.25 -16.42 30.33
N THR A 455 31.75 -16.66 31.54
CA THR A 455 31.99 -17.92 32.23
C THR A 455 31.12 -18.96 31.54
N ALA A 456 31.62 -19.51 30.43
CA ALA A 456 31.11 -20.75 29.90
C ALA A 456 31.58 -21.87 30.84
N MET A 457 30.71 -22.27 31.79
CA MET A 457 30.89 -23.56 32.45
C MET A 457 30.56 -24.65 31.42
N ILE A 458 31.61 -25.17 30.79
CA ILE A 458 31.57 -26.46 30.11
C ILE A 458 31.76 -27.51 31.22
N PRO A 459 30.82 -28.45 31.45
CA PRO A 459 31.12 -29.61 32.29
C PRO A 459 32.11 -30.49 31.52
N ALA A 460 33.32 -30.63 32.05
CA ALA A 460 34.31 -31.55 31.53
C ALA A 460 33.83 -33.00 31.66
N SER A 461 33.81 -33.71 30.54
CA SER A 461 33.71 -35.17 30.48
C SER A 461 35.05 -35.81 30.81
N GLY A 462 35.05 -36.86 31.64
CA GLY A 462 36.12 -37.85 31.70
C GLY A 462 36.20 -38.59 33.04
N GLU A 463 35.70 -39.82 33.12
CA GLU A 463 36.50 -41.05 32.93
C GLU A 463 35.77 -42.31 33.43
N ASN A 464 36.10 -43.42 32.77
CA ASN A 464 35.48 -44.75 32.82
C ASN A 464 35.75 -45.52 34.13
N ILE A 465 34.77 -46.31 34.60
CA ILE A 465 35.03 -47.62 35.24
C ILE A 465 34.00 -48.66 34.76
N VAL A 466 34.53 -49.83 34.41
CA VAL A 466 33.89 -51.00 33.78
C VAL A 466 33.28 -51.97 34.81
N ALA A 467 32.08 -52.48 34.47
CA ALA A 467 31.43 -53.77 34.78
C ALA A 467 31.28 -54.32 36.22
N ALA A 468 30.02 -54.64 36.57
CA ALA A 468 29.63 -55.90 37.22
C ALA A 468 28.16 -56.28 36.89
N ARG A 469 27.91 -57.59 36.74
CA ARG A 469 26.69 -58.24 36.22
C ARG A 469 25.52 -58.33 37.24
N GLY A 470 24.31 -57.99 36.78
CA GLY A 470 22.94 -58.56 37.01
C GLY A 470 22.40 -58.91 38.43
N PRO A 471 21.12 -59.34 38.58
CA PRO A 471 19.96 -59.28 37.66
C PRO A 471 18.67 -58.69 38.29
N GLY A 472 17.67 -58.37 37.46
CA GLY A 472 16.26 -58.60 37.83
C GLY A 472 15.30 -57.39 37.82
N LEU A 473 14.16 -57.63 37.13
CA LEU A 473 12.82 -57.03 37.29
C LEU A 473 12.46 -55.79 36.44
N SER A 474 11.76 -56.05 35.34
CA SER A 474 10.74 -55.15 34.75
C SER A 474 9.52 -55.03 35.69
N PRO A 475 8.70 -53.95 35.58
CA PRO A 475 7.55 -54.04 34.67
C PRO A 475 7.10 -52.72 33.98
N GLN A 476 6.63 -52.90 32.73
CA GLN A 476 5.43 -52.35 32.07
C GLN A 476 5.02 -50.88 32.22
N LEU A 477 5.01 -50.18 31.08
CA LEU A 477 4.21 -48.99 30.77
C LEU A 477 2.80 -49.40 30.26
N PRO A 478 1.71 -48.68 30.61
CA PRO A 478 0.44 -48.80 29.92
C PRO A 478 0.27 -47.75 28.81
N ALA A 479 -0.45 -48.20 27.77
CA ALA A 479 -0.65 -47.57 26.47
C ALA A 479 -1.75 -46.47 26.44
N GLU A 480 -1.63 -45.59 25.45
CA GLU A 480 -2.65 -44.62 25.01
C GLU A 480 -3.90 -45.31 24.40
N PRO A 481 -5.09 -44.70 24.49
CA PRO A 481 -6.21 -45.04 23.63
C PRO A 481 -6.37 -44.06 22.46
N ARG A 482 -6.45 -44.64 21.26
CA ARG A 482 -6.95 -44.01 20.03
C ARG A 482 -8.45 -43.73 20.14
N CYS A 483 -8.92 -42.64 19.54
CA CYS A 483 -10.31 -42.48 19.13
C CYS A 483 -10.38 -41.98 17.68
N SER A 484 -11.19 -42.69 16.89
CA SER A 484 -11.49 -42.51 15.47
C SER A 484 -12.99 -42.38 15.30
N TYR A 485 -13.48 -41.40 14.54
CA TYR A 485 -14.80 -41.40 13.86
C TYR A 485 -14.68 -40.40 12.68
N SER A 486 -14.55 -40.85 11.43
CA SER A 486 -15.58 -41.34 10.49
C SER A 486 -16.47 -40.23 9.91
N ALA A 487 -16.24 -39.98 8.62
CA ALA A 487 -17.07 -39.18 7.72
C ALA A 487 -18.41 -39.87 7.38
N ARG A 488 -19.42 -39.04 7.12
CA ARG A 488 -20.42 -39.17 6.05
C ARG A 488 -20.78 -37.79 5.55
#